data_AF-A0A7C8AJ81-F1
#
_entry.id   AF-A0A7C8AJ81-F1
#
_cell.length_a   1.000
_cell.length_b   1.000
_cell.length_c   1.000
_cell.angle_alpha   90.00
_cell.angle_beta   90.00
_cell.angle_gamma   90.00
#
_symmetry.space_group_name_H-M   'P 1'
#
loop_
_entity.id
_entity.type
_entity.pdbx_description
1 polymer ?
#
loop_
_entity_poly.entity_id
_entity_poly.type
_entity_poly.pdbx_seq_one_letter_code
_entity_poly.pdbx_strand_id
1 'polypeptide(L)'
;EGESQTYSWADGSPECDLANPLISMVNTKSKYKMYNVYPTGSSVKTFDGHSRRSHFHWWNHFPVAQITSDGRGALAADRAAHSSLVWGFPAKDFLMYGLTDKPAKEPLPLARSWNNPPYITNSSGCGSEGYEQSERAYYLSALADKVSFELAGTQDRPVFNPCFIIKNWSKDSAAGLKVNGREVKQGRDFRQGVIVDTQGSKNKIIWVKHRSDSSVRFELEK
;
A
#
# COMPACT_ATOMS: atom_id res chain seq x y z
N GLU A 1 2.58 -20.06 0.26
CA GLU A 1 3.13 -19.28 1.40
C GLU A 1 4.31 -18.45 0.88
N GLY A 2 4.74 -17.41 1.60
CA GLY A 2 5.90 -16.60 1.22
C GLY A 2 7.11 -16.92 2.09
N GLU A 3 8.31 -16.77 1.55
CA GLU A 3 9.55 -16.85 2.32
C GLU A 3 9.73 -15.59 3.17
N SER A 4 10.35 -15.74 4.34
CA SER A 4 10.64 -14.63 5.23
C SER A 4 11.97 -14.86 5.94
N GLN A 5 12.78 -13.80 6.04
CA GLN A 5 14.07 -13.84 6.71
C GLN A 5 14.21 -12.65 7.66
N THR A 6 14.93 -12.86 8.77
CA THR A 6 15.22 -11.82 9.75
C THR A 6 16.71 -11.55 9.74
N TYR A 7 17.06 -10.28 9.58
CA TYR A 7 18.43 -9.80 9.58
C TYR A 7 18.71 -8.98 10.84
N SER A 8 19.92 -9.09 11.37
CA SER A 8 20.35 -8.41 12.59
C SER A 8 21.51 -7.49 12.29
N TRP A 9 21.45 -6.26 12.82
CA TRP A 9 22.57 -5.33 12.81
C TRP A 9 23.44 -5.45 14.09
N ALA A 10 23.22 -6.47 14.94
CA ALA A 10 23.97 -6.58 16.21
C ALA A 10 25.49 -6.68 16.00
N ASP A 11 25.92 -7.29 14.88
CA ASP A 11 27.32 -7.53 14.55
C ASP A 11 27.78 -6.72 13.32
N GLY A 12 27.09 -5.62 13.00
CA GLY A 12 27.32 -4.80 11.81
C GLY A 12 26.28 -5.03 10.71
N SER A 13 26.54 -4.52 9.51
CA SER A 13 25.61 -4.58 8.38
C SER A 13 25.47 -6.02 7.84
N PRO A 14 24.29 -6.65 7.93
CA PRO A 14 24.06 -8.00 7.42
C PRO A 14 23.95 -8.00 5.89
N GLU A 15 24.16 -9.14 5.25
CA GLU A 15 23.78 -9.30 3.83
C GLU A 15 22.27 -9.60 3.75
N CYS A 16 21.49 -8.69 3.17
CA CYS A 16 20.08 -8.95 2.86
C CYS A 16 19.96 -9.69 1.52
N ASP A 17 19.91 -11.02 1.58
CA ASP A 17 19.96 -11.97 0.48
C ASP A 17 18.59 -12.57 0.07
N LEU A 18 17.49 -12.15 0.71
CA LEU A 18 16.16 -12.63 0.37
C LEU A 18 15.79 -12.24 -1.07
N ALA A 19 15.54 -13.24 -1.91
CA ALA A 19 15.15 -13.02 -3.29
C ALA A 19 13.76 -12.41 -3.40
N ASN A 20 13.59 -11.45 -4.32
CA ASN A 20 12.31 -10.81 -4.66
C ASN A 20 11.48 -10.32 -3.45
N PRO A 21 12.07 -9.46 -2.59
CA PRO A 21 11.40 -9.00 -1.38
C PRO A 21 10.16 -8.16 -1.71
N LEU A 22 9.00 -8.61 -1.22
CA LEU A 22 7.74 -7.86 -1.34
C LEU A 22 7.50 -6.90 -0.19
N ILE A 23 8.02 -7.21 1.01
CA ILE A 23 7.81 -6.44 2.23
C ILE A 23 9.14 -6.36 2.98
N SER A 24 9.49 -5.17 3.46
CA SER A 24 10.53 -4.98 4.48
C SER A 24 9.92 -4.37 5.73
N MET A 25 10.41 -4.76 6.90
CA MET A 25 9.95 -4.21 8.18
C MET A 25 11.15 -3.96 9.09
N VAL A 26 11.24 -2.75 9.63
CA VAL A 26 12.29 -2.38 10.58
C VAL A 26 11.79 -2.63 12.00
N ASN A 27 12.44 -3.58 12.69
CA ASN A 27 12.11 -3.93 14.07
C ASN A 27 12.80 -2.98 15.05
N THR A 28 12.13 -1.90 15.42
CA THR A 28 12.56 -1.01 16.52
C THR A 28 11.87 -1.42 17.84
N LYS A 29 12.24 -0.77 18.95
CA LYS A 29 11.55 -0.91 20.25
C LYS A 29 10.17 -0.23 20.29
N SER A 30 9.79 0.51 19.25
CA SER A 30 8.48 1.17 19.15
C SER A 30 7.35 0.13 19.05
N LYS A 31 6.18 0.46 19.62
CA LYS A 31 4.95 -0.32 19.40
C LYS A 31 4.61 -0.42 17.91
N TYR A 32 4.78 0.68 17.18
CA TYR A 32 4.52 0.74 15.74
C TYR A 32 5.84 0.67 14.97
N LYS A 33 5.92 -0.33 14.10
CA LYS A 33 7.08 -0.61 13.24
C LYS A 33 6.82 -0.10 11.84
N MET A 34 7.84 0.50 11.25
CA MET A 34 7.79 0.90 9.84
C MET A 34 7.90 -0.31 8.95
N TYR A 35 7.06 -0.37 7.92
CA TYR A 35 7.18 -1.34 6.85
C TYR A 35 7.07 -0.66 5.49
N ASN A 36 7.70 -1.27 4.50
CA ASN A 36 7.53 -0.94 3.09
C ASN A 36 6.92 -2.15 2.37
N VAL A 37 6.12 -1.88 1.35
CA VAL A 37 5.66 -2.84 0.35
C VAL A 37 6.19 -2.40 -0.99
N TYR A 38 6.86 -3.31 -1.68
CA TYR A 38 7.52 -3.04 -2.95
C TYR A 38 6.69 -3.55 -4.14
N PRO A 39 6.73 -2.86 -5.29
CA PRO A 39 6.23 -3.41 -6.55
C PRO A 39 6.89 -4.76 -6.87
N THR A 40 6.16 -5.70 -7.48
CA THR A 40 6.77 -6.96 -7.96
C THR A 40 7.96 -6.67 -8.88
N GLY A 41 9.05 -7.43 -8.71
CA GLY A 41 10.31 -7.24 -9.44
C GLY A 41 11.28 -6.26 -8.78
N SER A 42 10.91 -5.66 -7.65
CA SER A 42 11.83 -4.82 -6.87
C SER A 42 12.91 -5.66 -6.18
N SER A 43 14.00 -4.99 -5.81
CA SER A 43 15.04 -5.57 -4.96
C SER A 43 15.30 -4.71 -3.73
N VAL A 44 15.89 -5.33 -2.70
CA VAL A 44 16.34 -4.65 -1.49
C VAL A 44 17.79 -5.03 -1.26
N LYS A 45 18.60 -4.05 -0.85
CA LYS A 45 20.01 -4.27 -0.49
C LYS A 45 20.29 -3.61 0.85
N THR A 46 21.19 -4.18 1.63
CA THR A 46 21.70 -3.52 2.82
C THR A 46 22.38 -2.20 2.48
N PHE A 47 22.14 -1.17 3.28
CA PHE A 47 23.00 0.01 3.28
C PHE A 47 24.28 -0.37 4.04
N ASP A 48 25.35 -0.61 3.28
CA ASP A 48 26.60 -1.11 3.83
C ASP A 48 27.42 -0.02 4.55
N GLY A 49 28.21 -0.46 5.53
CA GLY A 49 29.08 0.35 6.37
C GLY A 49 28.42 0.83 7.66
N HIS A 50 29.27 1.34 8.56
CA HIS A 50 28.85 1.93 9.82
C HIS A 50 29.98 2.81 10.40
N SER A 51 29.65 3.66 11.37
CA SER A 51 30.67 4.38 12.14
C SER A 51 31.28 3.48 13.22
N ARG A 52 32.42 3.84 13.81
CA ARG A 52 32.98 3.09 14.97
C ARG A 52 32.05 3.01 16.19
N ARG A 53 31.01 3.86 16.26
CA ARG A 53 30.15 4.05 17.43
C ARG A 53 28.73 3.50 17.25
N SER A 54 28.43 2.92 16.09
CA SER A 54 27.14 2.34 15.74
C SER A 54 27.35 1.14 14.84
N HIS A 55 26.43 0.17 14.85
CA HIS A 55 26.48 -0.97 13.94
C HIS A 55 25.85 -0.71 12.56
N PHE A 56 25.28 0.48 12.37
CA PHE A 56 24.73 0.97 11.11
C PHE A 56 25.03 2.46 10.94
N HIS A 57 24.87 2.98 9.72
CA HIS A 57 24.99 4.41 9.50
C HIS A 57 23.91 5.18 10.23
N TRP A 58 24.35 6.24 10.90
CA TRP A 58 23.49 7.16 11.61
C TRP A 58 23.99 8.58 11.40
N TRP A 59 23.08 9.52 11.29
CA TRP A 59 23.41 10.90 10.95
C TRP A 59 22.55 11.84 11.77
N ASN A 60 22.97 13.09 11.82
CA ASN A 60 22.22 14.15 12.46
C ASN A 60 21.98 15.30 11.46
N HIS A 61 20.82 15.93 11.60
CA HIS A 61 20.39 17.05 10.76
C HIS A 61 19.95 18.21 11.64
N PHE A 62 19.84 19.41 11.08
CA PHE A 62 19.14 20.51 11.75
C PHE A 62 17.73 20.05 12.18
N PRO A 63 17.26 20.36 13.40
CA PRO A 63 17.87 21.23 14.41
C PRO A 63 18.83 20.53 15.38
N VAL A 64 19.01 19.21 15.29
CA VAL A 64 19.90 18.44 16.18
C VAL A 64 21.37 18.74 15.91
N ALA A 65 21.73 18.97 14.64
CA ALA A 65 23.01 19.51 14.21
C ALA A 65 22.85 21.00 13.81
N GLN A 66 23.71 21.88 14.32
CA GLN A 66 23.71 23.31 13.97
C GLN A 66 24.50 23.64 12.68
N ILE A 67 24.95 22.61 11.95
CA ILE A 67 25.61 22.74 10.65
C ILE A 67 24.69 22.17 9.57
N THR A 68 24.80 22.70 8.35
CA THR A 68 24.14 22.12 7.16
C THR A 68 24.57 20.67 6.99
N SER A 69 23.62 19.80 6.64
CA SER A 69 23.82 18.36 6.49
C SER A 69 24.88 18.05 5.43
N ASP A 70 26.11 17.82 5.88
CA ASP A 70 27.26 17.46 5.04
C ASP A 70 27.56 15.95 5.12
N GLY A 71 26.52 15.12 5.29
CA GLY A 71 26.67 13.66 5.37
C GLY A 71 27.48 13.16 6.59
N ARG A 72 27.72 14.03 7.59
CA ARG A 72 28.51 13.68 8.77
C ARG A 72 27.74 12.74 9.70
N GLY A 73 28.37 11.62 10.04
CA GLY A 73 27.80 10.67 10.97
C GLY A 73 27.57 11.29 12.35
N ALA A 74 26.52 10.86 13.05
CA ALA A 74 26.28 11.26 14.42
C ALA A 74 27.46 10.80 15.30
N LEU A 75 27.97 11.69 16.16
CA LEU A 75 29.09 11.37 17.06
C LEU A 75 28.62 10.61 18.32
N ALA A 76 27.34 10.69 18.66
CA ALA A 76 26.74 10.06 19.83
C ALA A 76 25.29 9.64 19.54
N ALA A 77 24.82 8.62 20.25
CA ALA A 77 23.51 8.03 20.03
C ALA A 77 22.34 8.99 20.30
N ASP A 78 22.50 9.89 21.28
CA ASP A 78 21.53 10.94 21.63
C ASP A 78 21.49 12.11 20.63
N ARG A 79 22.38 12.10 19.62
CA ARG A 79 22.41 13.07 18.53
C ARG A 79 21.91 12.50 17.21
N ALA A 80 21.61 11.20 17.12
CA ALA A 80 21.11 10.61 15.88
C ALA A 80 19.71 11.15 15.53
N ALA A 81 19.53 11.63 14.30
CA ALA A 81 18.25 12.10 13.77
C ALA A 81 17.64 11.11 12.75
N HIS A 82 18.47 10.37 12.02
CA HIS A 82 18.03 9.35 11.08
C HIS A 82 19.12 8.31 10.83
N SER A 83 18.73 7.20 10.21
CA SER A 83 19.59 6.08 9.84
C SER A 83 19.08 5.45 8.55
N SER A 84 19.97 4.78 7.82
CA SER A 84 19.63 3.95 6.67
C SER A 84 20.11 2.54 6.96
N LEU A 85 19.16 1.59 7.01
CA LEU A 85 19.45 0.17 7.20
C LEU A 85 19.45 -0.57 5.86
N VAL A 86 18.43 -0.32 5.04
CA VAL A 86 18.24 -0.98 3.75
C VAL A 86 17.87 0.04 2.67
N TRP A 87 18.38 -0.18 1.47
CA TRP A 87 17.97 0.46 0.23
C TRP A 87 16.91 -0.40 -0.46
N GLY A 88 15.78 0.20 -0.80
CA GLY A 88 14.89 -0.38 -1.81
C GLY A 88 15.29 0.10 -3.19
N PHE A 89 15.26 -0.79 -4.17
CA PHE A 89 15.26 -0.47 -5.60
C PHE A 89 13.90 -0.88 -6.15
N PRO A 90 12.88 -0.01 -6.05
CA PRO A 90 11.55 -0.30 -6.56
C PRO A 90 11.59 -0.50 -8.08
N ALA A 91 10.86 -1.49 -8.59
CA ALA A 91 10.71 -1.71 -10.03
C ALA A 91 9.82 -0.66 -10.73
N LYS A 92 9.26 0.28 -9.97
CA LYS A 92 8.44 1.42 -10.43
C LYS A 92 8.87 2.67 -9.67
N ASP A 93 8.43 3.85 -10.09
CA ASP A 93 8.78 5.12 -9.44
C ASP A 93 8.09 5.36 -8.07
N PHE A 94 7.50 4.32 -7.48
CA PHE A 94 6.77 4.39 -6.22
C PHE A 94 6.87 3.08 -5.42
N LEU A 95 6.69 3.20 -4.10
CA LEU A 95 6.47 2.11 -3.16
C LEU A 95 5.43 2.53 -2.12
N MET A 96 4.85 1.59 -1.40
CA MET A 96 3.95 1.89 -0.29
C MET A 96 4.70 1.75 1.04
N TYR A 97 4.50 2.67 1.98
CA TYR A 97 5.06 2.57 3.33
C TYR A 97 4.00 2.86 4.38
N GLY A 98 4.20 2.34 5.58
CA GLY A 98 3.26 2.53 6.68
C GLY A 98 3.82 2.13 8.03
N LEU A 99 2.98 2.29 9.05
CA LEU A 99 3.27 1.90 10.44
C LEU A 99 2.28 0.81 10.87
N THR A 100 2.76 -0.22 11.56
CA THR A 100 1.92 -1.31 12.07
C THR A 100 2.42 -1.82 13.43
N ASP A 101 1.51 -2.23 14.29
CA ASP A 101 1.81 -2.98 15.52
C ASP A 101 1.66 -4.50 15.32
N LYS A 102 1.46 -4.94 14.07
CA LYS A 102 1.28 -6.33 13.68
C LYS A 102 2.60 -6.95 13.18
N PRO A 103 2.72 -8.29 13.19
CA PRO A 103 3.85 -8.99 12.59
C PRO A 103 3.98 -8.71 11.09
N ALA A 104 5.18 -8.90 10.53
CA ALA A 104 5.48 -8.68 9.11
C ALA A 104 4.62 -9.51 8.13
N LYS A 105 3.95 -10.57 8.61
CA LYS A 105 3.01 -11.37 7.81
C LYS A 105 1.65 -10.70 7.62
N GLU A 106 1.21 -9.79 8.50
CA GLU A 106 -0.14 -9.20 8.40
C GLU A 106 -0.31 -8.29 7.16
N PRO A 107 0.68 -7.50 6.72
CA PRO A 107 0.58 -6.75 5.47
C PRO A 107 0.64 -7.61 4.20
N LEU A 108 0.78 -8.95 4.29
CA LEU A 108 0.90 -9.80 3.11
C LEU A 108 -0.32 -9.76 2.19
N PRO A 109 -1.58 -9.85 2.67
CA PRO A 109 -2.75 -9.72 1.80
C PRO A 109 -2.85 -8.32 1.15
N LEU A 110 -2.41 -7.28 1.86
CA LEU A 110 -2.28 -5.93 1.27
C LEU A 110 -1.29 -5.96 0.11
N ALA A 111 -0.08 -6.47 0.33
CA ALA A 111 0.95 -6.55 -0.69
C ALA A 111 0.51 -7.36 -1.92
N ARG A 112 -0.17 -8.49 -1.71
CA ARG A 112 -0.74 -9.31 -2.79
C ARG A 112 -1.83 -8.57 -3.55
N SER A 113 -2.80 -7.97 -2.86
CA SER A 113 -3.88 -7.21 -3.51
C SER A 113 -3.38 -6.01 -4.30
N TRP A 114 -2.27 -5.40 -3.88
CA TRP A 114 -1.69 -4.23 -4.50
C TRP A 114 -0.86 -4.58 -5.74
N ASN A 115 -0.06 -5.64 -5.66
CA ASN A 115 0.80 -6.11 -6.75
C ASN A 115 0.08 -7.01 -7.77
N ASN A 116 -0.94 -7.73 -7.32
CA ASN A 116 -1.71 -8.68 -8.11
C ASN A 116 -3.22 -8.51 -7.82
N PRO A 117 -3.81 -7.36 -8.23
CA PRO A 117 -5.19 -7.03 -7.92
C PRO A 117 -6.17 -8.06 -8.51
N PRO A 118 -7.23 -8.48 -7.81
CA PRO A 118 -8.27 -9.32 -8.42
C PRO A 118 -8.84 -8.71 -9.71
N TYR A 119 -9.09 -9.53 -10.72
CA TYR A 119 -9.70 -9.06 -11.96
C TYR A 119 -11.15 -8.64 -11.76
N ILE A 120 -11.59 -7.64 -12.50
CA ILE A 120 -13.01 -7.32 -12.64
C ILE A 120 -13.62 -8.28 -13.67
N THR A 121 -14.70 -8.95 -13.29
CA THR A 121 -15.46 -9.90 -14.12
C THR A 121 -16.96 -9.68 -13.96
N ASN A 122 -17.77 -10.33 -14.79
CA ASN A 122 -19.24 -10.32 -14.69
C ASN A 122 -19.85 -8.90 -14.65
N SER A 123 -19.25 -7.94 -15.36
CA SER A 123 -19.66 -6.54 -15.35
C SER A 123 -20.99 -6.32 -16.08
N SER A 124 -21.86 -5.50 -15.50
CA SER A 124 -23.12 -5.04 -16.08
C SER A 124 -23.36 -3.58 -15.72
N GLY A 125 -23.78 -2.77 -16.69
CA GLY A 125 -24.00 -1.34 -16.50
C GLY A 125 -22.73 -0.51 -16.34
N CYS A 126 -21.53 -1.10 -16.52
CA CYS A 126 -20.26 -0.39 -16.51
C CYS A 126 -19.21 -1.02 -17.44
N GLY A 127 -18.28 -0.20 -17.91
CA GLY A 127 -17.00 -0.64 -18.48
C GLY A 127 -15.89 -0.62 -17.44
N SER A 128 -14.94 -1.55 -17.51
CA SER A 128 -13.73 -1.53 -16.69
C SER A 128 -12.56 -0.95 -17.46
N GLU A 129 -11.82 -0.03 -16.83
CA GLU A 129 -10.58 0.56 -17.34
C GLU A 129 -9.34 -0.04 -16.66
N GLY A 130 -9.54 -1.06 -15.82
CA GLY A 130 -8.48 -1.74 -15.09
C GLY A 130 -8.22 -1.19 -13.69
N TYR A 131 -7.02 -1.47 -13.19
CA TYR A 131 -6.57 -1.12 -11.86
C TYR A 131 -5.32 -0.25 -11.94
N GLU A 132 -5.37 0.93 -11.33
CA GLU A 132 -4.22 1.82 -11.22
C GLU A 132 -3.49 1.52 -9.90
N GLN A 133 -2.29 0.96 -10.04
CA GLN A 133 -1.52 0.50 -8.89
C GLN A 133 -1.05 1.65 -8.01
N SER A 134 -0.64 2.78 -8.59
CA SER A 134 -0.16 3.94 -7.82
C SER A 134 -1.24 4.53 -6.91
N GLU A 135 -2.51 4.44 -7.33
CA GLU A 135 -3.67 4.91 -6.59
C GLU A 135 -4.37 3.82 -5.76
N ARG A 136 -4.00 2.55 -5.97
CA ARG A 136 -4.65 1.39 -5.37
C ARG A 136 -6.18 1.41 -5.61
N ALA A 137 -6.59 1.75 -6.83
CA ALA A 137 -7.98 1.93 -7.20
C ALA A 137 -8.31 1.27 -8.53
N TYR A 138 -9.53 0.75 -8.65
CA TYR A 138 -10.09 0.27 -9.90
C TYR A 138 -10.84 1.41 -10.60
N TYR A 139 -10.60 1.58 -11.89
CA TYR A 139 -11.31 2.55 -12.71
C TYR A 139 -12.45 1.89 -13.47
N LEU A 140 -13.62 2.52 -13.38
CA LEU A 140 -14.85 2.08 -14.03
C LEU A 140 -15.50 3.29 -14.72
N SER A 141 -16.20 3.02 -15.81
CA SER A 141 -17.09 3.99 -16.46
C SER A 141 -18.53 3.51 -16.32
N ALA A 142 -19.37 4.29 -15.65
CA ALA A 142 -20.79 3.97 -15.53
C ALA A 142 -21.50 4.15 -16.89
N LEU A 143 -22.26 3.13 -17.29
CA LEU A 143 -23.07 3.10 -18.51
C LEU A 143 -24.58 3.05 -18.19
N ALA A 144 -24.94 2.82 -16.93
CA ALA A 144 -26.31 2.79 -16.42
C ALA A 144 -26.37 3.35 -14.98
N ASP A 145 -27.58 3.52 -14.45
CA ASP A 145 -27.79 3.94 -13.05
C ASP A 145 -27.54 2.81 -12.04
N LYS A 146 -27.64 1.55 -12.50
CA LYS A 146 -27.22 0.36 -11.75
C LYS A 146 -25.95 -0.21 -12.37
N VAL A 147 -24.92 -0.33 -11.55
CA VAL A 147 -23.61 -0.87 -11.91
C VAL A 147 -23.38 -2.11 -11.07
N SER A 148 -22.91 -3.20 -11.67
CA SER A 148 -22.51 -4.37 -10.91
C SER A 148 -21.37 -5.11 -11.57
N PHE A 149 -20.50 -5.69 -10.76
CA PHE A 149 -19.30 -6.39 -11.20
C PHE A 149 -18.80 -7.29 -10.08
N GLU A 150 -17.87 -8.18 -10.40
CA GLU A 150 -17.24 -9.08 -9.44
C GLU A 150 -15.74 -8.86 -9.44
N LEU A 151 -15.15 -8.77 -8.25
CA LEU A 151 -13.71 -8.93 -8.09
C LEU A 151 -13.42 -10.42 -7.91
N ALA A 152 -12.72 -11.03 -8.87
CA ALA A 152 -12.35 -12.44 -8.90
C ALA A 152 -11.22 -12.72 -7.89
N GLY A 153 -11.56 -12.65 -6.61
CA GLY A 153 -10.64 -12.83 -5.49
C GLY A 153 -10.13 -14.25 -5.35
N THR A 154 -8.86 -14.39 -5.02
CA THR A 154 -8.21 -15.66 -4.67
C THR A 154 -7.19 -15.44 -3.54
N GLN A 155 -6.57 -16.49 -3.01
CA GLN A 155 -5.48 -16.35 -2.03
C GLN A 155 -4.28 -15.54 -2.57
N ASP A 156 -4.01 -15.61 -3.88
CA ASP A 156 -2.93 -14.88 -4.54
C ASP A 156 -3.34 -13.49 -5.01
N ARG A 157 -4.65 -13.25 -5.15
CA ARG A 157 -5.28 -12.00 -5.59
C ARG A 157 -6.40 -11.62 -4.62
N PRO A 158 -6.11 -11.40 -3.33
CA PRO A 158 -7.16 -11.20 -2.35
C PRO A 158 -7.88 -9.87 -2.62
N VAL A 159 -9.20 -9.86 -2.40
CA VAL A 159 -9.93 -8.61 -2.26
C VAL A 159 -9.53 -8.02 -0.92
N PHE A 160 -8.93 -6.82 -0.92
CA PHE A 160 -8.42 -6.20 0.29
C PHE A 160 -8.71 -4.70 0.31
N ASN A 161 -9.81 -4.35 0.98
CA ASN A 161 -10.33 -2.99 1.13
C ASN A 161 -10.34 -2.20 -0.20
N PRO A 162 -11.05 -2.66 -1.23
CA PRO A 162 -10.95 -2.10 -2.57
C PRO A 162 -11.48 -0.66 -2.63
N CYS A 163 -10.92 0.10 -3.57
CA CYS A 163 -11.35 1.44 -3.94
C CYS A 163 -11.78 1.44 -5.42
N PHE A 164 -12.88 2.12 -5.72
CA PHE A 164 -13.43 2.26 -7.07
C PHE A 164 -13.55 3.75 -7.42
N ILE A 165 -12.98 4.14 -8.54
CA ILE A 165 -13.17 5.45 -9.17
C ILE A 165 -14.11 5.23 -10.35
N ILE A 166 -15.30 5.81 -10.28
CA ILE A 166 -16.37 5.58 -11.25
C ILE A 166 -16.69 6.88 -11.98
N LYS A 167 -16.33 6.92 -13.27
CA LYS A 167 -16.67 7.99 -14.20
C LYS A 167 -18.14 7.94 -14.57
N ASN A 168 -18.69 9.05 -15.07
CA ASN A 168 -20.08 9.17 -15.54
C ASN A 168 -21.15 8.84 -14.47
N TRP A 169 -20.82 9.03 -13.20
CA TRP A 169 -21.77 8.90 -12.09
C TRP A 169 -22.77 10.08 -12.03
N SER A 170 -22.46 11.18 -12.71
CA SER A 170 -22.90 12.59 -12.53
C SER A 170 -24.41 12.86 -12.36
N LYS A 171 -24.94 12.54 -11.17
CA LYS A 171 -26.16 13.10 -10.57
C LYS A 171 -25.92 13.69 -9.17
N ASP A 172 -24.65 13.88 -8.77
CA ASP A 172 -24.20 14.16 -7.38
C ASP A 172 -24.79 13.19 -6.32
N SER A 173 -25.39 12.09 -6.77
CA SER A 173 -26.18 11.21 -5.93
C SER A 173 -25.29 10.28 -5.11
N ALA A 174 -25.75 9.97 -3.89
CA ALA A 174 -25.09 9.00 -3.04
C ALA A 174 -25.23 7.61 -3.64
N ALA A 175 -24.14 6.85 -3.71
CA ALA A 175 -24.21 5.47 -4.13
C ALA A 175 -24.83 4.61 -3.03
N GLY A 176 -25.83 3.81 -3.37
CA GLY A 176 -26.17 2.60 -2.62
C GLY A 176 -25.13 1.51 -2.92
N LEU A 177 -24.81 0.67 -1.93
CA LEU A 177 -23.85 -0.43 -2.09
C LEU A 177 -24.45 -1.75 -1.58
N LYS A 178 -24.35 -2.80 -2.38
CA LYS A 178 -24.46 -4.19 -1.92
C LYS A 178 -23.16 -4.94 -2.18
N VAL A 179 -22.80 -5.77 -1.21
CA VAL A 179 -21.67 -6.71 -1.31
C VAL A 179 -22.22 -8.12 -1.12
N ASN A 180 -22.04 -8.98 -2.14
CA ASN A 180 -22.64 -10.32 -2.19
C ASN A 180 -24.15 -10.31 -1.88
N GLY A 181 -24.88 -9.38 -2.49
CA GLY A 181 -26.32 -9.20 -2.31
C GLY A 181 -26.75 -8.56 -0.98
N ARG A 182 -25.83 -8.32 -0.04
CA ARG A 182 -26.13 -7.69 1.26
C ARG A 182 -25.88 -6.19 1.22
N GLU A 183 -26.85 -5.40 1.63
CA GLU A 183 -26.74 -3.94 1.70
C GLU A 183 -25.69 -3.51 2.73
N VAL A 184 -24.84 -2.54 2.36
CA VAL A 184 -23.82 -1.95 3.21
C VAL A 184 -24.13 -0.47 3.38
N LYS A 185 -24.47 -0.06 4.61
CA LYS A 185 -24.74 1.34 4.93
C LYS A 185 -23.47 2.16 4.91
N GLN A 186 -23.59 3.42 4.48
CA GLN A 186 -22.48 4.38 4.51
C GLN A 186 -21.97 4.55 5.96
N GLY A 187 -20.65 4.56 6.13
CA GLY A 187 -20.02 4.66 7.45
C GLY A 187 -18.57 4.15 7.43
N ARG A 188 -18.20 3.40 8.47
CA ARG A 188 -16.82 2.90 8.63
C ARG A 188 -16.44 1.82 7.61
N ASP A 189 -17.42 1.11 7.07
CA ASP A 189 -17.20 -0.02 6.16
C ASP A 189 -17.51 0.31 4.69
N PHE A 190 -18.14 1.45 4.43
CA PHE A 190 -18.40 1.98 3.10
C PHE A 190 -18.31 3.51 3.14
N ARG A 191 -17.32 4.06 2.44
CA ARG A 191 -17.12 5.50 2.31
C ARG A 191 -17.23 5.88 0.85
N GLN A 192 -17.76 7.06 0.60
CA GLN A 192 -17.91 7.59 -0.75
C GLN A 192 -17.63 9.08 -0.77
N GLY A 193 -17.20 9.59 -1.91
CA GLY A 193 -16.91 11.01 -2.14
C GLY A 193 -16.88 11.32 -3.63
N VAL A 194 -16.44 12.54 -3.96
CA VAL A 194 -16.23 12.99 -5.34
C VAL A 194 -14.78 13.40 -5.48
N ILE A 195 -14.11 12.92 -6.52
CA ILE A 195 -12.80 13.42 -6.95
C ILE A 195 -13.00 14.21 -8.25
N VAL A 196 -12.18 15.24 -8.45
CA VAL A 196 -12.17 16.03 -9.68
C VAL A 196 -10.86 15.76 -10.39
N ASP A 197 -10.92 15.31 -11.64
CA ASP A 197 -9.71 15.08 -12.43
C ASP A 197 -9.13 16.38 -13.00
N THR A 198 -7.98 16.27 -13.69
CA THR A 198 -7.27 17.43 -14.26
C THR A 198 -8.04 18.17 -15.35
N GLN A 199 -9.08 17.54 -15.92
CA GLN A 199 -9.97 18.15 -16.90
C GLN A 199 -11.23 18.75 -16.24
N GLY A 200 -11.33 18.70 -14.92
CA GLY A 200 -12.49 19.19 -14.17
C GLY A 200 -13.66 18.21 -14.12
N SER A 201 -13.51 16.97 -14.59
CA SER A 201 -14.60 15.99 -14.55
C SER A 201 -14.75 15.41 -13.15
N LYS A 202 -16.00 15.40 -12.66
CA LYS A 202 -16.35 14.85 -11.35
C LYS A 202 -16.54 13.33 -11.44
N ASN A 203 -15.72 12.59 -10.72
CA ASN A 203 -15.76 11.12 -10.64
C ASN A 203 -16.15 10.68 -9.23
N LYS A 204 -16.94 9.61 -9.12
CA LYS A 204 -17.34 9.04 -7.83
C LYS A 204 -16.19 8.21 -7.29
N ILE A 205 -15.79 8.43 -6.04
CA ILE A 205 -14.87 7.54 -5.33
C ILE A 205 -15.65 6.74 -4.30
N ILE A 206 -15.42 5.43 -4.27
CA ILE A 206 -16.04 4.50 -3.33
C ILE A 206 -14.95 3.62 -2.72
N TRP A 207 -14.85 3.64 -1.40
CA TRP A 207 -13.97 2.77 -0.64
C TRP A 207 -14.81 1.81 0.20
N VAL A 208 -14.46 0.52 0.15
CA VAL A 208 -15.19 -0.53 0.87
C VAL A 208 -14.24 -1.27 1.79
N LYS A 209 -14.57 -1.38 3.07
CA LYS A 209 -13.84 -2.24 4.01
C LYS A 209 -14.30 -3.68 3.84
N HIS A 210 -13.59 -4.43 3.01
CA HIS A 210 -13.90 -5.83 2.75
C HIS A 210 -12.64 -6.62 2.48
N ARG A 211 -12.54 -7.81 3.07
CA ARG A 211 -11.42 -8.73 2.87
C ARG A 211 -11.98 -10.10 2.47
N SER A 212 -11.45 -10.68 1.40
CA SER A 212 -11.87 -12.01 0.92
C SER A 212 -10.77 -12.64 0.07
N ASP A 213 -10.55 -13.94 0.25
CA ASP A 213 -9.69 -14.78 -0.61
C ASP A 213 -10.52 -15.53 -1.65
N SER A 214 -11.73 -15.03 -1.94
CA SER A 214 -12.69 -15.57 -2.90
C SER A 214 -13.40 -14.43 -3.63
N SER A 215 -14.06 -14.75 -4.74
CA SER A 215 -14.86 -13.80 -5.51
C SER A 215 -15.83 -12.98 -4.65
N VAL A 216 -15.94 -11.69 -4.94
CA VAL A 216 -16.86 -10.76 -4.27
C VAL A 216 -17.64 -9.97 -5.30
N ARG A 217 -18.97 -10.06 -5.24
CA ARG A 217 -19.89 -9.27 -6.05
C ARG A 217 -20.12 -7.91 -5.42
N PHE A 218 -19.99 -6.86 -6.22
CA PHE A 218 -20.35 -5.49 -5.87
C PHE A 218 -21.49 -5.02 -6.76
N GLU A 219 -22.49 -4.39 -6.15
CA GLU A 219 -23.60 -3.74 -6.83
C GLU A 219 -23.73 -2.33 -6.29
N LEU A 220 -23.81 -1.36 -7.20
CA LEU A 220 -23.84 0.06 -6.92
C LEU A 220 -25.01 0.69 -7.67
N GLU A 221 -25.75 1.55 -6.99
CA GLU A 221 -26.92 2.24 -7.57
C GLU A 221 -26.85 3.73 -7.24
N LYS A 222 -27.19 4.59 -8.21
CA LYS A 222 -27.22 6.05 -8.07
C LYS A 222 -28.36 6.55 -7.21
#